data_AF-A0A8J8WF53-F1
#
_entry.id   AF-A0A8J8WF53-F1
#
_cell.length_a   1.000
_cell.length_b   1.000
_cell.length_c   1.000
_cell.angle_alpha   90.00
_cell.angle_beta   90.00
_cell.angle_gamma   90.00
#
_symmetry.space_group_name_H-M   'P 1'
#
loop_
_entity.id
_entity.type
_entity.pdbx_description
1 polymer ?
#
loop_
_entity_poly.entity_id
_entity_poly.type
_entity_poly.pdbx_seq_one_letter_code
_entity_poly.pdbx_strand_id
1 'polypeptide(L)'
;MAKVMQAMCLSYGAELDETEFSLTFWIKRAEKEVRTCDLATLIENVNNLFYALYSRVTLELAGIELVTLYQAEHPPPSVPPAYSPLSTLPVADHIHRLLLACKETLDKTNVCGYVDQEVVSMWQEVLTQRLIVKGFYSPSYPDNVIGYRQFTYNVLSDHQSEYVTKWVSMVPFFYSIPPNVLIAISEKWFTVADRTTMPDDIPASDLPFTDLRVVNPALWEKDLVLDYRLAALASLEGKSIGDVRRENPRSRLLNLAKCRKCICPSTCRCARGCTTEVEKACICSERYVRLITSRLCKSPGRFQFSIRTTTAARACWQGLAMLRRDVSTETLMFEWSETFSVFELEVQKERWGRSL
;
A
#
# COMPACT_ATOMS: atom_id res chain seq x y z
N MET A 1 -4.62 -7.88 -3.10
CA MET A 1 -3.18 -7.71 -2.81
C MET A 1 -2.41 -7.18 -4.00
N ALA A 2 -2.43 -7.86 -5.16
CA ALA A 2 -1.65 -7.49 -6.34
C ALA A 2 -1.77 -6.01 -6.74
N LYS A 3 -3.01 -5.49 -6.81
CA LYS A 3 -3.27 -4.06 -7.07
C LYS A 3 -2.65 -3.11 -6.05
N VAL A 4 -2.63 -3.48 -4.77
CA VAL A 4 -2.01 -2.67 -3.72
C VAL A 4 -0.49 -2.72 -3.81
N MET A 5 0.08 -3.89 -4.12
CA MET A 5 1.51 -4.03 -4.40
C MET A 5 1.93 -3.18 -5.62
N GLN A 6 1.10 -3.17 -6.68
CA GLN A 6 1.30 -2.29 -7.83
C GLN A 6 1.29 -0.81 -7.41
N ALA A 7 0.29 -0.37 -6.63
CA ALA A 7 0.23 1.00 -6.13
C ALA A 7 1.44 1.37 -5.27
N MET A 8 1.87 0.46 -4.39
CA MET A 8 3.07 0.62 -3.57
C MET A 8 4.31 0.81 -4.43
N CYS A 9 4.57 -0.12 -5.36
CA CYS A 9 5.70 -0.04 -6.29
C CYS A 9 5.73 1.28 -7.06
N LEU A 10 4.59 1.73 -7.59
CA LEU A 10 4.50 2.99 -8.33
C LEU A 10 4.83 4.22 -7.45
N SER A 11 4.37 4.26 -6.19
CA SER A 11 4.71 5.36 -5.28
C SER A 11 6.22 5.48 -5.01
N TYR A 12 6.94 4.35 -4.98
CA TYR A 12 8.41 4.34 -4.85
C TYR A 12 9.14 4.52 -6.19
N GLY A 13 8.43 4.83 -7.27
CA GLY A 13 9.02 4.99 -8.60
C GLY A 13 9.57 3.70 -9.20
N ALA A 14 9.09 2.53 -8.75
CA ALA A 14 9.47 1.26 -9.34
C ALA A 14 8.84 1.14 -10.73
N GLU A 15 9.68 0.91 -11.74
CA GLU A 15 9.18 0.55 -13.06
C GLU A 15 8.51 -0.83 -13.01
N LEU A 16 7.31 -0.90 -13.58
CA LEU A 16 6.57 -2.15 -13.76
C LEU A 16 6.52 -2.45 -15.26
N ASP A 17 6.97 -3.64 -15.64
CA ASP A 17 6.85 -4.11 -17.01
C ASP A 17 5.43 -4.65 -17.29
N GLU A 18 5.09 -4.82 -18.58
CA GLU A 18 3.77 -5.32 -19.03
C GLU A 18 3.85 -6.69 -19.70
N THR A 19 4.94 -7.39 -19.45
CA THR A 19 5.24 -8.71 -20.01
C THR A 19 4.45 -9.81 -19.31
N GLU A 20 4.35 -11.00 -19.90
CA GLU A 20 3.58 -12.13 -19.34
C GLU A 20 4.11 -12.67 -17.99
N PHE A 21 5.31 -12.28 -17.55
CA PHE A 21 5.81 -12.62 -16.21
C PHE A 21 5.77 -11.43 -15.24
N SER A 22 5.10 -10.35 -15.61
CA SER A 22 4.92 -9.17 -14.78
C SER A 22 3.65 -9.24 -13.96
N LEU A 23 3.69 -8.65 -12.75
CA LEU A 23 2.49 -8.48 -11.92
C LEU A 23 1.43 -7.62 -12.65
N THR A 24 1.86 -6.59 -13.39
CA THR A 24 0.96 -5.68 -14.10
C THR A 24 0.18 -6.37 -15.22
N PHE A 25 0.81 -7.28 -15.96
CA PHE A 25 0.12 -8.04 -17.01
C PHE A 25 -1.02 -8.88 -16.45
N TRP A 26 -0.76 -9.66 -15.40
CA TRP A 26 -1.79 -10.50 -14.79
C TRP A 26 -2.87 -9.71 -14.07
N ILE A 27 -2.53 -8.54 -13.52
CA ILE A 27 -3.53 -7.58 -13.03
C ILE A 27 -4.47 -7.17 -14.17
N LYS A 28 -3.93 -6.71 -15.30
CA LYS A 28 -4.75 -6.25 -16.44
C LYS A 28 -5.59 -7.38 -17.03
N ARG A 29 -5.04 -8.60 -17.11
CA ARG A 29 -5.77 -9.77 -17.57
C ARG A 29 -6.91 -10.14 -16.63
N ALA A 30 -6.65 -10.20 -15.32
CA ALA A 30 -7.68 -10.44 -14.31
C ALA A 30 -8.80 -9.39 -14.34
N GLU A 31 -8.47 -8.12 -14.61
CA GLU A 31 -9.47 -7.06 -14.79
C GLU A 31 -10.33 -7.24 -16.04
N LYS A 32 -9.71 -7.60 -17.16
CA LYS A 32 -10.41 -7.85 -18.42
C LYS A 32 -11.34 -9.07 -18.34
N GLU A 33 -10.90 -10.09 -17.61
CA GLU A 33 -11.56 -11.40 -17.55
C GLU A 33 -12.42 -11.56 -16.28
N VAL A 34 -12.60 -10.51 -15.48
CA VAL A 34 -13.39 -10.56 -14.23
C VAL A 34 -14.83 -11.08 -14.44
N ARG A 35 -15.43 -10.79 -15.60
CA ARG A 35 -16.79 -11.23 -15.96
C ARG A 35 -16.83 -12.61 -16.62
N THR A 36 -15.69 -13.25 -16.84
CA THR A 36 -15.68 -14.57 -17.48
C THR A 36 -16.38 -15.60 -16.60
N CYS A 37 -17.11 -16.49 -17.28
CA CYS A 37 -17.71 -17.69 -16.68
C CYS A 37 -16.89 -18.94 -16.98
N ASP A 38 -15.83 -18.83 -17.80
CA ASP A 38 -14.94 -19.95 -18.06
C ASP A 38 -14.05 -20.22 -16.84
N LEU A 39 -14.24 -21.40 -16.25
CA LEU A 39 -13.51 -21.83 -15.07
C LEU A 39 -12.01 -21.98 -15.36
N ALA A 40 -11.63 -22.45 -16.55
CA ALA A 40 -10.23 -22.64 -16.91
C ALA A 40 -9.49 -21.29 -16.94
N THR A 41 -10.07 -20.30 -17.61
CA THR A 41 -9.56 -18.92 -17.61
C THR A 41 -9.45 -18.33 -16.21
N LEU A 42 -10.45 -18.53 -15.34
CA LEU A 42 -10.39 -18.03 -13.95
C LEU A 42 -9.26 -18.68 -13.15
N ILE A 43 -9.10 -20.00 -13.26
CA ILE A 43 -8.03 -20.75 -12.56
C ILE A 43 -6.66 -20.26 -13.04
N GLU A 44 -6.47 -20.15 -14.36
CA GLU A 44 -5.23 -19.65 -14.95
C GLU A 44 -4.87 -18.25 -14.41
N ASN A 45 -5.84 -17.32 -14.43
CA ASN A 45 -5.62 -15.97 -13.96
C ASN A 45 -5.28 -15.91 -12.48
N VAL A 46 -6.02 -16.63 -11.64
CA VAL A 46 -5.78 -16.63 -10.19
C VAL A 46 -4.42 -17.23 -9.87
N ASN A 47 -4.06 -18.36 -10.50
CA ASN A 47 -2.79 -19.03 -10.30
C ASN A 47 -1.61 -18.15 -10.72
N ASN A 48 -1.63 -17.60 -11.94
CA ASN A 48 -0.53 -16.77 -12.41
C ASN A 48 -0.44 -15.43 -11.67
N LEU A 49 -1.57 -14.84 -11.28
CA LEU A 49 -1.56 -13.64 -10.43
C LEU A 49 -0.99 -13.93 -9.03
N PHE A 50 -1.29 -15.11 -8.46
CA PHE A 50 -0.71 -15.57 -7.20
C PHE A 50 0.80 -15.71 -7.31
N TYR A 51 1.32 -16.47 -8.29
CA TYR A 51 2.76 -16.67 -8.44
C TYR A 51 3.49 -15.38 -8.81
N ALA A 52 2.94 -14.54 -9.69
CA ALA A 52 3.53 -13.23 -10.01
C ALA A 52 3.64 -12.34 -8.76
N LEU A 53 2.61 -12.31 -7.92
CA LEU A 53 2.61 -11.54 -6.68
C LEU A 53 3.57 -12.14 -5.65
N TYR A 54 3.51 -13.45 -5.42
CA TYR A 54 4.31 -14.16 -4.43
C TYR A 54 5.80 -13.99 -4.71
N SER A 55 6.20 -14.25 -5.96
CA SER A 55 7.58 -14.10 -6.42
C SER A 55 8.06 -12.66 -6.27
N ARG A 56 7.23 -11.68 -6.65
CA ARG A 56 7.56 -10.25 -6.51
C ARG A 56 7.70 -9.84 -5.05
N VAL A 57 6.77 -10.21 -4.17
CA VAL A 57 6.82 -9.87 -2.74
C VAL A 57 8.07 -10.46 -2.09
N THR A 58 8.40 -11.72 -2.41
CA THR A 58 9.57 -12.40 -1.85
C THR A 58 10.87 -11.70 -2.26
N LEU A 59 11.02 -11.35 -3.53
CA LEU A 59 12.20 -10.66 -4.04
C LEU A 59 12.32 -9.22 -3.51
N GLU A 60 11.19 -8.51 -3.40
CA GLU A 60 11.16 -7.15 -2.84
C GLU A 60 11.48 -7.13 -1.34
N LEU A 61 11.03 -8.14 -0.58
CA LEU A 61 11.40 -8.30 0.83
C LEU A 61 12.91 -8.45 1.00
N ALA A 62 13.58 -9.23 0.15
CA ALA A 62 15.04 -9.34 0.16
C ALA A 62 15.70 -7.98 -0.05
N GLY A 63 15.23 -7.23 -1.05
CA GLY A 63 15.73 -5.88 -1.33
C GLY A 63 15.51 -4.90 -0.17
N ILE A 64 14.34 -4.92 0.46
CA ILE A 64 14.02 -4.02 1.59
C ILE A 64 14.87 -4.37 2.81
N GLU A 65 15.08 -5.65 3.08
CA GLU A 65 15.85 -6.08 4.25
C GLU A 65 17.30 -5.56 4.19
N LEU A 66 17.93 -5.52 3.02
CA LEU A 66 19.24 -4.88 2.82
C LEU A 66 19.23 -3.40 3.23
N VAL A 67 18.18 -2.66 2.85
CA VAL A 67 18.01 -1.26 3.23
C VAL A 67 17.84 -1.12 4.74
N THR A 68 17.05 -2.01 5.37
CA THR A 68 16.85 -1.97 6.82
C THR A 68 18.13 -2.30 7.60
N LEU A 69 18.93 -3.26 7.13
CA LEU A 69 20.23 -3.60 7.71
C LEU A 69 21.17 -2.40 7.65
N TYR A 70 21.27 -1.76 6.48
CA TYR A 70 22.09 -0.57 6.32
C TYR A 70 21.65 0.57 7.25
N GLN A 71 20.34 0.84 7.32
CA GLN A 71 19.78 1.91 8.18
C GLN A 71 19.94 1.63 9.68
N ALA A 72 20.03 0.36 10.09
CA ALA A 72 20.31 -0.01 11.46
C ALA A 72 21.76 0.31 11.86
N GLU A 73 22.71 0.08 10.96
CA GLU A 73 24.13 0.40 11.18
C GLU A 73 24.47 1.88 10.94
N HIS A 74 23.71 2.53 10.06
CA HIS A 74 23.89 3.93 9.67
C HIS A 74 22.57 4.69 9.85
N PRO A 75 22.15 4.96 11.10
CA PRO A 75 20.92 5.69 11.35
C PRO A 75 20.97 7.05 10.64
N PRO A 76 19.94 7.42 9.87
CA PRO A 76 19.90 8.74 9.27
C PRO A 76 19.95 9.81 10.39
N PRO A 77 20.60 10.97 10.15
CA PRO A 77 20.54 12.07 11.11
C PRO A 77 19.08 12.38 11.42
N SER A 78 18.76 12.65 12.70
CA SER A 78 17.40 12.93 13.14
C SER A 78 16.84 14.12 12.38
N VAL A 79 16.12 13.87 11.29
CA VAL A 79 15.45 14.93 10.54
C VAL A 79 14.32 15.44 11.44
N PRO A 80 14.33 16.72 11.85
CA PRO A 80 13.23 17.26 12.63
C PRO A 80 11.93 17.07 11.84
N PRO A 81 10.79 16.85 12.51
CA PRO A 81 9.48 16.67 11.87
C PRO A 81 8.95 18.01 11.36
N ALA A 82 9.71 18.68 10.52
CA ALA A 82 9.30 19.83 9.75
C ALA A 82 9.25 19.37 8.28
N TYR A 83 8.28 19.90 7.54
CA TYR A 83 7.94 19.59 6.14
C TYR A 83 6.90 18.46 5.94
N SER A 84 5.67 18.92 5.73
CA SER A 84 4.47 18.27 5.17
C SER A 84 4.19 16.79 5.54
N PRO A 85 3.23 16.50 6.45
CA PRO A 85 2.80 15.13 6.77
C PRO A 85 2.09 14.39 5.62
N LEU A 86 1.94 15.03 4.46
CA LEU A 86 1.28 14.50 3.25
C LEU A 86 2.24 13.85 2.24
N SER A 87 3.55 14.12 2.27
CA SER A 87 4.46 13.68 1.19
C SER A 87 5.49 12.64 1.61
N THR A 88 5.41 12.11 2.84
CA THR A 88 6.37 11.11 3.31
C THR A 88 5.82 9.70 3.17
N LEU A 89 6.37 8.95 2.20
CA LEU A 89 6.23 7.51 2.12
C LEU A 89 6.77 6.86 3.41
N PRO A 90 6.29 5.66 3.77
CA PRO A 90 6.84 4.97 4.93
C PRO A 90 8.34 4.68 4.76
N VAL A 91 9.06 4.51 5.86
CA VAL A 91 10.46 4.09 5.82
C VAL A 91 10.56 2.59 5.53
N ALA A 92 11.74 2.12 5.08
CA ALA A 92 11.99 0.74 4.69
C ALA A 92 11.53 -0.29 5.74
N ASP A 93 11.79 -0.06 7.02
CA ASP A 93 11.33 -0.94 8.12
C ASP A 93 9.80 -1.11 8.14
N HIS A 94 9.05 -0.02 7.97
CA HIS A 94 7.59 -0.08 7.93
C HIS A 94 7.09 -0.81 6.69
N ILE A 95 7.76 -0.64 5.54
CA ILE A 95 7.45 -1.39 4.32
C ILE A 95 7.75 -2.87 4.47
N HIS A 96 8.89 -3.22 5.08
CA HIS A 96 9.25 -4.60 5.35
C HIS A 96 8.13 -5.30 6.13
N ARG A 97 7.64 -4.66 7.20
CA ARG A 97 6.53 -5.19 8.01
C ARG A 97 5.22 -5.32 7.22
N LEU A 98 4.91 -4.36 6.35
CA LEU A 98 3.74 -4.42 5.49
C LEU A 98 3.81 -5.55 4.46
N LEU A 99 4.95 -5.73 3.79
CA LEU A 99 5.13 -6.80 2.81
C LEU A 99 5.26 -8.17 3.48
N LEU A 100 5.82 -8.25 4.69
CA LEU A 100 5.85 -9.47 5.46
C LEU A 100 4.43 -9.92 5.82
N ALA A 101 3.58 -9.01 6.29
CA ALA A 101 2.16 -9.29 6.53
C ALA A 101 1.41 -9.75 5.26
N CYS A 102 1.77 -9.18 4.09
CA CYS A 102 1.26 -9.63 2.80
C CYS A 102 1.72 -11.07 2.50
N LYS A 103 3.01 -11.37 2.68
CA LYS A 103 3.62 -12.69 2.45
C LYS A 103 3.03 -13.75 3.38
N GLU A 104 2.94 -13.46 4.68
CA GLU A 104 2.31 -14.35 5.67
C GLU A 104 0.86 -14.67 5.33
N THR A 105 0.13 -13.72 4.71
CA THR A 105 -1.22 -14.00 4.24
C THR A 105 -1.23 -14.89 3.01
N LEU A 106 -0.30 -14.71 2.07
CA LEU A 106 -0.14 -15.59 0.91
C LEU A 106 0.26 -17.03 1.30
N ASP A 107 0.99 -17.17 2.41
CA ASP A 107 1.45 -18.46 2.95
C ASP A 107 0.34 -19.25 3.68
N LYS A 108 -0.83 -18.65 3.91
CA LYS A 108 -1.93 -19.36 4.57
C LYS A 108 -2.49 -20.45 3.65
N THR A 109 -2.74 -21.62 4.22
CA THR A 109 -3.28 -22.80 3.50
C THR A 109 -4.66 -22.57 2.90
N ASN A 110 -5.42 -21.61 3.44
CA ASN A 110 -6.72 -21.22 2.88
C ASN A 110 -6.61 -20.26 1.68
N VAL A 111 -5.43 -19.70 1.41
CA VAL A 111 -5.13 -18.90 0.20
C VAL A 111 -4.54 -19.79 -0.87
N CYS A 112 -3.51 -20.56 -0.53
CA CYS A 112 -2.91 -21.55 -1.43
C CYS A 112 -2.61 -22.83 -0.64
N GLY A 113 -3.21 -23.96 -1.05
CA GLY A 113 -3.04 -25.23 -0.34
C GLY A 113 -1.61 -25.78 -0.44
N TYR A 114 -0.91 -25.48 -1.53
CA TYR A 114 0.48 -25.87 -1.77
C TYR A 114 1.13 -24.87 -2.73
N VAL A 115 2.25 -24.27 -2.30
CA VAL A 115 3.05 -23.37 -3.12
C VAL A 115 4.15 -24.15 -3.82
N ASP A 116 4.08 -24.24 -5.15
CA ASP A 116 5.09 -24.89 -5.96
C ASP A 116 6.37 -24.02 -6.03
N GLN A 117 7.43 -24.50 -5.39
CA GLN A 117 8.71 -23.79 -5.33
C GLN A 117 9.44 -23.74 -6.69
N GLU A 118 9.21 -24.71 -7.58
CA GLU A 118 9.80 -24.69 -8.92
C GLU A 118 9.17 -23.59 -9.75
N VAL A 119 7.84 -23.44 -9.65
CA VAL A 119 7.12 -22.34 -10.30
C VAL A 119 7.58 -21.01 -9.73
N VAL A 120 7.62 -20.84 -8.40
CA VAL A 120 8.14 -19.61 -7.78
C VAL A 120 9.54 -19.27 -8.29
N SER A 121 10.45 -20.26 -8.34
CA SER A 121 11.82 -20.08 -8.82
C SER A 121 11.86 -19.60 -10.27
N MET A 122 11.09 -20.24 -11.16
CA MET A 122 10.96 -19.81 -12.57
C MET A 122 10.51 -18.35 -12.67
N TRP A 123 9.47 -17.97 -11.93
CA TRP A 123 8.95 -16.60 -11.92
C TRP A 123 9.99 -15.58 -11.45
N GLN A 124 10.67 -15.89 -10.34
CA GLN A 124 11.69 -15.03 -9.78
C GLN A 124 12.93 -14.93 -10.68
N GLU A 125 13.32 -16.02 -11.36
CA GLU A 125 14.43 -16.04 -12.30
C GLU A 125 14.14 -15.14 -13.50
N VAL A 126 12.96 -15.28 -14.12
CA VAL A 126 12.55 -14.43 -15.25
C VAL A 126 12.48 -12.96 -14.85
N LEU A 127 11.94 -12.64 -13.67
CA LEU A 127 11.92 -11.27 -13.14
C LEU A 127 13.35 -10.70 -13.02
N THR A 128 14.29 -11.49 -12.50
CA THR A 128 15.69 -11.10 -12.32
C THR A 128 16.41 -10.92 -13.65
N GLN A 129 16.30 -11.89 -14.56
CA GLN A 129 16.93 -11.84 -15.88
C GLN A 129 16.51 -10.60 -16.68
N ARG A 130 15.26 -10.17 -16.55
CA ARG A 130 14.78 -8.95 -17.21
C ARG A 130 15.38 -7.67 -16.68
N LEU A 131 15.61 -7.59 -15.37
CA LEU A 131 16.31 -6.47 -14.77
C LEU A 131 17.76 -6.39 -15.27
N ILE A 132 18.38 -7.54 -15.57
CA ILE A 132 19.70 -7.60 -16.21
C ILE A 132 19.62 -7.08 -17.66
N VAL A 133 18.65 -7.58 -18.46
CA VAL A 133 18.50 -7.26 -19.89
C VAL A 133 18.15 -5.79 -20.14
N LYS A 134 17.30 -5.19 -19.31
CA LYS A 134 16.96 -3.76 -19.44
C LYS A 134 18.16 -2.84 -19.29
N GLY A 135 19.31 -3.36 -18.85
CA GLY A 135 20.45 -2.58 -18.44
C GLY A 135 20.10 -1.81 -17.17
N PHE A 136 21.04 -1.68 -16.25
CA PHE A 136 20.86 -0.97 -14.98
C PHE A 136 20.71 0.56 -15.14
N TYR A 137 20.13 1.00 -16.26
CA TYR A 137 19.94 2.39 -16.63
C TYR A 137 18.54 2.85 -16.25
N SER A 138 18.43 3.42 -15.06
CA SER A 138 17.53 4.56 -14.79
C SER A 138 18.11 5.34 -13.61
N PRO A 139 17.92 6.66 -13.58
CA PRO A 139 18.92 7.66 -13.22
C PRO A 139 19.34 7.56 -11.76
N SER A 140 20.61 7.88 -11.51
CA SER A 140 21.16 8.36 -10.24
C SER A 140 20.06 8.68 -9.22
N TYR A 141 19.74 7.73 -8.33
CA TYR A 141 18.82 7.97 -7.23
C TYR A 141 19.47 9.08 -6.38
N PRO A 142 18.96 10.33 -6.38
CA PRO A 142 19.74 11.47 -5.90
C PRO A 142 19.80 11.58 -4.37
N ASP A 143 19.12 10.69 -3.65
CA ASP A 143 19.26 10.59 -2.19
C ASP A 143 20.45 9.67 -1.90
N ASN A 144 21.63 10.23 -2.15
CA ASN A 144 22.93 9.60 -2.09
C ASN A 144 23.14 8.90 -0.74
N VAL A 145 22.90 7.58 -0.66
CA VAL A 145 23.42 6.79 0.45
C VAL A 145 24.82 6.35 0.08
N ILE A 146 25.76 7.27 0.29
CA ILE A 146 27.19 7.04 0.11
C ILE A 146 27.56 5.80 0.95
N GLY A 147 28.10 4.77 0.29
CA GLY A 147 28.49 3.54 0.95
C GLY A 147 27.44 2.42 0.96
N TYR A 148 26.17 2.67 0.60
CA TYR A 148 25.14 1.61 0.56
C TYR A 148 25.52 0.49 -0.41
N ARG A 149 25.88 0.84 -1.65
CA ARG A 149 26.26 -0.17 -2.65
C ARG A 149 27.41 -1.03 -2.15
N GLN A 150 28.45 -0.41 -1.56
CA GLN A 150 29.61 -1.13 -1.03
C GLN A 150 29.22 -2.01 0.16
N PHE A 151 28.39 -1.51 1.08
CA PHE A 151 27.84 -2.27 2.18
C PHE A 151 27.10 -3.51 1.66
N THR A 152 26.17 -3.32 0.72
CA THR A 152 25.40 -4.42 0.11
C THR A 152 26.30 -5.42 -0.61
N TYR A 153 27.33 -4.95 -1.34
CA TYR A 153 28.32 -5.85 -1.93
C TYR A 153 29.04 -6.68 -0.87
N ASN A 154 29.43 -6.09 0.26
CA ASN A 154 30.11 -6.81 1.33
C ASN A 154 29.18 -7.87 1.95
N VAL A 155 27.93 -7.52 2.25
CA VAL A 155 26.93 -8.46 2.77
C VAL A 155 26.68 -9.61 1.79
N LEU A 156 26.51 -9.32 0.50
CA LEU A 156 26.22 -10.33 -0.53
C LEU A 156 27.45 -11.21 -0.85
N SER A 157 28.66 -10.70 -0.67
CA SER A 157 29.90 -11.46 -0.88
C SER A 157 30.21 -12.40 0.29
N ASP A 158 29.72 -12.09 1.49
CA ASP A 158 29.81 -12.98 2.64
C ASP A 158 28.70 -14.04 2.59
N HIS A 159 29.05 -15.22 2.07
CA HIS A 159 28.16 -16.37 2.00
C HIS A 159 27.72 -16.91 3.36
N GLN A 160 28.40 -16.54 4.46
CA GLN A 160 28.04 -16.94 5.81
C GLN A 160 27.24 -15.86 6.55
N SER A 161 27.00 -14.70 5.93
CA SER A 161 26.17 -13.67 6.54
C SER A 161 24.76 -14.21 6.82
N GLU A 162 24.16 -13.75 7.92
CA GLU A 162 22.79 -14.14 8.29
C GLU A 162 21.81 -13.81 7.16
N TYR A 163 22.01 -12.67 6.50
CA TYR A 163 21.21 -12.24 5.35
C TYR A 163 21.29 -13.24 4.19
N VAL A 164 22.49 -13.60 3.73
CA VAL A 164 22.65 -14.52 2.60
C VAL A 164 22.12 -15.91 2.97
N THR A 165 22.44 -16.40 4.17
CA THR A 165 21.98 -17.71 4.66
C THR A 165 20.45 -17.80 4.66
N LYS A 166 19.77 -16.74 5.12
CA LYS A 166 18.31 -16.63 5.10
C LYS A 166 17.77 -16.69 3.67
N TRP A 167 18.24 -15.82 2.79
CA TRP A 167 17.62 -15.66 1.47
C TRP A 167 17.91 -16.79 0.49
N VAL A 168 19.04 -17.50 0.65
CA VAL A 168 19.31 -18.75 -0.08
C VAL A 168 18.28 -19.83 0.23
N SER A 169 17.78 -19.89 1.47
CA SER A 169 16.73 -20.85 1.85
C SER A 169 15.36 -20.53 1.26
N MET A 170 15.11 -19.26 0.90
CA MET A 170 13.81 -18.77 0.42
C MET A 170 13.76 -18.54 -1.10
N VAL A 171 14.92 -18.36 -1.74
CA VAL A 171 15.07 -18.10 -3.17
C VAL A 171 16.11 -19.10 -3.70
N PRO A 172 15.69 -20.22 -4.32
CA PRO A 172 16.61 -21.32 -4.65
C PRO A 172 17.79 -20.95 -5.56
N PHE A 173 17.64 -19.92 -6.40
CA PHE A 173 18.69 -19.41 -7.29
C PHE A 173 19.32 -18.11 -6.77
N PHE A 174 19.22 -17.80 -5.47
CA PHE A 174 19.69 -16.54 -4.89
C PHE A 174 21.14 -16.20 -5.27
N TYR A 175 22.04 -17.19 -5.26
CA TYR A 175 23.44 -17.02 -5.67
C TYR A 175 23.64 -16.67 -7.14
N SER A 176 22.68 -17.03 -8.00
CA SER A 176 22.69 -16.70 -9.41
C SER A 176 22.23 -15.27 -9.68
N ILE A 177 21.66 -14.58 -8.68
CA ILE A 177 21.25 -13.18 -8.79
C ILE A 177 22.50 -12.29 -8.70
N PRO A 178 22.84 -11.53 -9.74
CA PRO A 178 23.96 -10.61 -9.67
C PRO A 178 23.74 -9.55 -8.57
N PRO A 179 24.76 -9.22 -7.74
CA PRO A 179 24.60 -8.27 -6.64
C PRO A 179 24.05 -6.90 -7.05
N ASN A 180 24.43 -6.42 -8.23
CA ASN A 180 23.91 -5.18 -8.82
C ASN A 180 22.41 -5.21 -9.11
N VAL A 181 21.81 -6.39 -9.36
CA VAL A 181 20.36 -6.54 -9.48
C VAL A 181 19.68 -6.37 -8.14
N LEU A 182 20.17 -7.01 -7.08
CA LEU A 182 19.62 -6.82 -5.73
C LEU A 182 19.76 -5.39 -5.25
N ILE A 183 20.92 -4.75 -5.51
CA ILE A 183 21.12 -3.32 -5.27
C ILE A 183 20.05 -2.50 -5.99
N ALA A 184 19.87 -2.69 -7.30
CA ALA A 184 18.85 -1.94 -8.05
C ALA A 184 17.42 -2.17 -7.54
N ILE A 185 17.08 -3.40 -7.13
CA ILE A 185 15.77 -3.71 -6.51
C ILE A 185 15.61 -2.97 -5.18
N SER A 186 16.66 -2.88 -4.38
CA SER A 186 16.64 -2.31 -3.04
C SER A 186 16.63 -0.77 -3.00
N GLU A 187 17.35 -0.11 -3.91
CA GLU A 187 17.64 1.34 -3.82
C GLU A 187 16.39 2.23 -3.81
N LYS A 188 15.32 1.80 -4.48
CA LYS A 188 14.07 2.57 -4.49
C LYS A 188 13.45 2.76 -3.10
N TRP A 189 13.68 1.82 -2.19
CA TRP A 189 13.10 1.83 -0.85
C TRP A 189 13.77 2.82 0.11
N PHE A 190 14.85 3.50 -0.30
CA PHE A 190 15.39 4.66 0.42
C PHE A 190 14.54 5.92 0.27
N THR A 191 13.67 5.97 -0.74
CA THR A 191 12.94 7.19 -1.05
C THR A 191 11.85 7.44 -0.02
N VAL A 192 11.92 8.59 0.65
CA VAL A 192 10.90 9.01 1.60
C VAL A 192 9.88 9.96 0.95
N ALA A 193 10.17 10.50 -0.24
CA ALA A 193 9.22 11.29 -1.03
C ALA A 193 8.60 10.46 -2.17
N ASP A 194 7.33 10.74 -2.49
CA ASP A 194 6.67 10.11 -3.65
C ASP A 194 7.39 10.50 -4.96
N ARG A 195 7.86 9.49 -5.71
CA ARG A 195 8.54 9.72 -7.00
C ARG A 195 7.57 9.86 -8.16
N THR A 196 6.36 9.35 -8.00
CA THR A 196 5.39 9.30 -9.08
C THR A 196 4.02 9.65 -8.53
N THR A 197 3.73 10.95 -8.51
CA THR A 197 2.38 11.47 -8.34
C THR A 197 1.58 11.17 -9.62
N MET A 198 1.17 9.91 -9.76
CA MET A 198 0.27 9.54 -10.84
C MET A 198 -1.03 10.32 -10.66
N PRO A 199 -1.62 10.88 -11.73
CA PRO A 199 -2.92 11.53 -11.63
C PRO A 199 -3.95 10.53 -11.09
N ASP A 200 -4.82 11.01 -10.21
CA ASP A 200 -5.94 10.22 -9.74
C ASP A 200 -6.82 9.81 -10.92
N ASP A 201 -7.16 8.52 -11.00
CA ASP A 201 -8.04 8.02 -12.08
C ASP A 201 -9.45 8.60 -11.99
N ILE A 202 -9.84 9.03 -10.78
CA ILE A 202 -11.05 9.81 -10.49
C ILE A 202 -10.58 11.09 -9.79
N PRO A 203 -10.64 12.25 -10.44
CA PRO A 203 -10.19 13.51 -9.87
C PRO A 203 -10.89 13.85 -8.55
N ALA A 204 -10.21 14.56 -7.65
CA ALA A 204 -10.82 14.99 -6.39
C ALA A 204 -12.06 15.90 -6.60
N SER A 205 -12.17 16.58 -7.75
CA SER A 205 -13.35 17.37 -8.14
C SER A 205 -14.61 16.52 -8.38
N ASP A 206 -14.42 15.25 -8.75
CA ASP A 206 -15.52 14.30 -8.94
C ASP A 206 -15.98 13.66 -7.62
N LEU A 207 -15.21 13.88 -6.54
CA LEU A 207 -15.57 13.37 -5.24
C LEU A 207 -16.62 14.26 -4.58
N PRO A 208 -17.58 13.67 -3.83
CA PRO A 208 -18.72 14.38 -3.27
C PRO A 208 -18.35 15.18 -2.00
N PHE A 209 -17.25 15.95 -2.02
CA PHE A 209 -16.85 16.82 -0.93
C PHE A 209 -17.86 17.95 -0.71
N THR A 210 -18.00 18.37 0.54
CA THR A 210 -18.83 19.52 0.89
C THR A 210 -18.05 20.79 0.57
N ASP A 211 -18.64 21.67 -0.25
CA ASP A 211 -18.08 23.02 -0.43
C ASP A 211 -18.40 23.86 0.80
N LEU A 212 -17.38 24.13 1.62
CA LEU A 212 -17.54 24.89 2.86
C LEU A 212 -17.95 26.35 2.62
N ARG A 213 -17.77 26.88 1.40
CA ARG A 213 -18.17 28.26 1.05
C ARG A 213 -19.68 28.47 1.00
N VAL A 214 -20.44 27.38 0.78
CA VAL A 214 -21.91 27.42 0.73
C VAL A 214 -22.56 26.97 2.04
N VAL A 215 -21.77 26.48 3.00
CA VAL A 215 -22.27 26.09 4.32
C VAL A 215 -22.54 27.35 5.16
N ASN A 216 -23.68 27.38 5.86
CA ASN A 216 -23.99 28.48 6.76
C ASN A 216 -22.90 28.63 7.85
N PRO A 217 -22.22 29.79 7.94
CA PRO A 217 -21.11 29.98 8.88
C PRO A 217 -21.49 29.73 10.34
N ALA A 218 -22.68 30.16 10.77
CA ALA A 218 -23.14 29.98 12.14
C ALA A 218 -23.45 28.52 12.48
N LEU A 219 -23.87 27.72 11.50
CA LEU A 219 -24.03 26.28 11.69
C LEU A 219 -22.67 25.57 11.73
N TRP A 220 -21.73 25.99 10.88
CA TRP A 220 -20.38 25.44 10.86
C TRP A 220 -19.62 25.70 12.17
N GLU A 221 -19.73 26.91 12.72
CA GLU A 221 -19.12 27.27 14.00
C GLU A 221 -19.68 26.41 15.14
N LYS A 222 -21.00 26.21 15.19
CA LYS A 222 -21.61 25.30 16.18
C LYS A 222 -21.10 23.87 16.05
N ASP A 223 -20.98 23.38 14.83
CA ASP A 223 -20.46 22.04 14.53
C ASP A 223 -18.98 21.92 14.94
N LEU A 224 -18.18 22.99 14.77
CA LEU A 224 -16.80 23.04 15.21
C LEU A 224 -16.66 23.03 16.74
N VAL A 225 -17.53 23.75 17.46
CA VAL A 225 -17.56 23.71 18.94
C VAL A 225 -17.87 22.30 19.45
N LEU A 226 -18.78 21.57 18.79
CA LEU A 226 -19.05 20.18 19.12
C LEU A 226 -17.83 19.28 18.87
N ASP A 227 -17.10 19.52 17.78
CA ASP A 227 -15.86 18.79 17.50
C ASP A 227 -14.78 19.04 18.56
N TYR A 228 -14.58 20.28 19.01
CA TYR A 228 -13.66 20.59 20.10
C TYR A 228 -14.03 19.88 21.40
N ARG A 229 -15.33 19.87 21.75
CA ARG A 229 -15.82 19.14 22.94
C ARG A 229 -15.57 17.64 22.81
N LEU A 230 -15.82 17.08 21.63
CA LEU A 230 -15.59 15.66 21.36
C LEU A 230 -14.10 15.30 21.42
N ALA A 231 -13.23 16.15 20.87
CA ALA A 231 -11.78 15.97 20.95
C ALA A 231 -11.24 16.07 22.38
N ALA A 232 -11.74 17.02 23.17
CA ALA A 232 -11.38 17.14 24.58
C ALA A 232 -11.77 15.87 25.36
N LEU A 233 -13.00 15.37 25.16
CA LEU A 233 -13.44 14.11 25.76
C LEU A 233 -12.57 12.94 25.31
N ALA A 234 -12.36 12.80 24.00
CA ALA A 234 -11.52 11.73 23.44
C ALA A 234 -10.12 11.75 24.05
N SER A 235 -9.52 12.94 24.19
CA SER A 235 -8.18 13.11 24.78
C SER A 235 -8.14 12.68 26.24
N LEU A 236 -9.18 13.00 27.03
CA LEU A 236 -9.29 12.58 28.43
C LEU A 236 -9.45 11.04 28.56
N GLU A 237 -10.09 10.41 27.59
CA GLU A 237 -10.27 8.96 27.53
C GLU A 237 -9.09 8.22 26.87
N GLY A 238 -8.04 8.94 26.44
CA GLY A 238 -6.90 8.34 25.73
C GLY A 238 -7.24 7.83 24.33
N LYS A 239 -8.33 8.31 23.73
CA LYS A 239 -8.81 7.95 22.38
C LYS A 239 -8.52 9.05 21.37
N SER A 240 -8.59 8.71 20.08
CA SER A 240 -8.66 9.73 19.03
C SER A 240 -10.10 10.17 18.77
N ILE A 241 -10.29 11.39 18.26
CA ILE A 241 -11.62 11.86 17.84
C ILE A 241 -12.25 10.93 16.79
N GLY A 242 -11.44 10.28 15.95
CA GLY A 242 -11.91 9.36 14.94
C GLY A 242 -12.41 8.04 15.51
N ASP A 243 -11.82 7.53 16.61
CA ASP A 243 -12.33 6.35 17.32
C ASP A 243 -13.72 6.64 17.89
N VAL A 244 -13.88 7.75 18.61
CA VAL A 244 -15.16 8.14 19.21
C VAL A 244 -16.25 8.33 18.14
N ARG A 245 -15.88 8.91 16.98
CA ARG A 245 -16.79 9.03 15.83
C ARG A 245 -17.22 7.67 15.28
N ARG A 246 -16.33 6.67 15.22
CA ARG A 246 -16.65 5.32 14.73
C ARG A 246 -17.47 4.50 15.71
N GLU A 247 -17.20 4.64 17.01
CA GLU A 247 -17.95 3.96 18.08
C GLU A 247 -19.39 4.47 18.17
N ASN A 248 -19.63 5.73 17.78
CA ASN A 248 -20.96 6.32 17.81
C ASN A 248 -21.79 5.90 16.57
N PRO A 249 -22.85 5.09 16.71
CA PRO A 249 -23.66 4.61 15.58
C PRO A 249 -24.47 5.73 14.90
N ARG A 250 -24.64 6.88 15.55
CA ARG A 250 -25.32 8.05 14.97
C ARG A 250 -24.38 8.87 14.07
N SER A 251 -23.07 8.64 14.14
CA SER A 251 -22.10 9.35 13.31
C SER A 251 -22.24 8.98 11.85
N ARG A 252 -22.54 9.98 11.02
CA ARG A 252 -22.53 9.83 9.56
C ARG A 252 -21.10 9.95 9.05
N LEU A 253 -20.31 8.88 9.15
CA LEU A 253 -18.87 8.86 8.82
C LEU A 253 -18.56 9.42 7.43
N LEU A 254 -19.38 9.09 6.41
CA LEU A 254 -19.21 9.65 5.07
C LEU A 254 -19.35 11.18 5.07
N ASN A 255 -20.34 11.73 5.76
CA ASN A 255 -20.55 13.18 5.82
C ASN A 255 -19.38 13.88 6.52
N LEU A 256 -18.86 13.29 7.60
CA LEU A 256 -17.67 13.79 8.28
C LEU A 256 -16.47 13.80 7.32
N ALA A 257 -16.23 12.72 6.59
CA ALA A 257 -15.15 12.64 5.60
C ALA A 257 -15.33 13.66 4.44
N LYS A 258 -16.57 13.88 3.97
CA LYS A 258 -16.91 14.90 2.96
C LYS A 258 -16.67 16.33 3.45
N CYS A 259 -16.84 16.58 4.75
CA CYS A 259 -16.47 17.83 5.40
C CYS A 259 -14.98 17.89 5.79
N ARG A 260 -14.16 16.94 5.31
CA ARG A 260 -12.73 16.81 5.63
C ARG A 260 -12.43 16.63 7.13
N LYS A 261 -13.40 16.16 7.91
CA LYS A 261 -13.23 15.87 9.33
C LYS A 261 -12.58 14.50 9.52
N CYS A 262 -11.73 14.38 10.54
CA CYS A 262 -11.01 13.13 10.82
C CYS A 262 -11.95 12.02 11.30
N ILE A 263 -11.88 10.87 10.64
CA ILE A 263 -12.53 9.63 11.10
C ILE A 263 -11.51 8.49 11.23
N CYS A 264 -10.22 8.80 11.35
CA CYS A 264 -9.18 7.79 11.40
C CYS A 264 -9.18 7.04 12.73
N PRO A 265 -8.91 5.72 12.75
CA PRO A 265 -8.63 5.04 14.00
C PRO A 265 -7.33 5.56 14.65
N SER A 266 -7.16 5.37 15.95
CA SER A 266 -5.93 5.72 16.70
C SER A 266 -4.63 5.14 16.14
N THR A 267 -4.72 4.05 15.36
CA THR A 267 -3.60 3.41 14.65
C THR A 267 -3.08 4.23 13.48
N CYS A 268 -3.83 5.25 13.02
CA CYS A 268 -3.42 6.15 11.96
C CYS A 268 -2.51 7.26 12.48
N ARG A 269 -1.45 7.58 11.73
CA ARG A 269 -0.46 8.63 12.03
C ARG A 269 -1.09 10.01 12.24
N CYS A 270 -2.18 10.35 11.55
CA CYS A 270 -2.81 11.67 11.72
C CYS A 270 -3.74 11.76 12.94
N ALA A 271 -4.08 10.64 13.59
CA ALA A 271 -5.13 10.58 14.62
C ALA A 271 -4.89 11.56 15.77
N ARG A 272 -3.64 11.64 16.27
CA ARG A 272 -3.26 12.57 17.35
C ARG A 272 -3.36 14.04 16.91
N GLY A 273 -2.80 14.37 15.75
CA GLY A 273 -2.83 15.73 15.19
C GLY A 273 -4.27 16.21 14.98
N CYS A 274 -5.09 15.40 14.32
CA CYS A 274 -6.51 15.70 14.09
C CYS A 274 -7.38 15.72 15.36
N THR A 275 -6.93 15.13 16.46
CA THR A 275 -7.62 15.24 17.76
C THR A 275 -7.24 16.54 18.46
N THR A 276 -6.02 17.02 18.26
CA THR A 276 -5.53 18.28 18.87
C THR A 276 -6.02 19.50 18.09
N GLU A 277 -6.08 19.41 16.76
CA GLU A 277 -6.40 20.49 15.83
C GLU A 277 -7.60 20.06 14.96
N VAL A 278 -8.80 20.08 15.55
CA VAL A 278 -10.03 19.53 14.93
C VAL A 278 -10.54 20.33 13.73
N GLU A 279 -10.16 21.61 13.66
CA GLU A 279 -10.47 22.54 12.58
C GLU A 279 -9.64 22.26 11.32
N LYS A 280 -8.49 21.59 11.46
CA LYS A 280 -7.64 21.26 10.30
C LYS A 280 -8.25 20.10 9.51
N ALA A 281 -8.21 20.26 8.18
CA ALA A 281 -8.64 19.22 7.27
C ALA A 281 -7.81 17.94 7.47
N CYS A 282 -8.50 16.82 7.66
CA CYS A 282 -7.86 15.52 7.79
C CYS A 282 -7.27 15.07 6.44
N ILE A 283 -5.99 14.76 6.44
CA ILE A 283 -5.26 14.31 5.25
C ILE A 283 -5.73 12.94 4.72
N CYS A 284 -6.44 12.17 5.54
CA CYS A 284 -7.02 10.88 5.14
C CYS A 284 -8.47 10.99 4.65
N SER A 285 -9.08 12.18 4.65
CA SER A 285 -10.50 12.33 4.35
C SER A 285 -10.84 11.81 2.95
N GLU A 286 -9.98 12.10 1.97
CA GLU A 286 -10.18 11.66 0.59
C GLU A 286 -10.18 10.14 0.45
N ARG A 287 -9.20 9.46 1.06
CA ARG A 287 -9.16 7.99 1.16
C ARG A 287 -10.50 7.44 1.63
N TYR A 288 -11.03 8.01 2.71
CA TYR A 288 -12.28 7.56 3.28
C TYR A 288 -13.49 7.87 2.39
N VAL A 289 -13.54 9.04 1.74
CA VAL A 289 -14.59 9.34 0.77
C VAL A 289 -14.57 8.30 -0.34
N ARG A 290 -13.41 7.98 -0.91
CA ARG A 290 -13.26 6.95 -1.96
C ARG A 290 -13.71 5.57 -1.48
N LEU A 291 -13.18 5.09 -0.35
CA LEU A 291 -13.48 3.75 0.17
C LEU A 291 -14.94 3.60 0.63
N ILE A 292 -15.47 4.58 1.37
CA ILE A 292 -16.85 4.50 1.87
C ILE A 292 -17.84 4.65 0.72
N THR A 293 -17.58 5.54 -0.24
CA THR A 293 -18.45 5.68 -1.42
C THR A 293 -18.46 4.40 -2.24
N SER A 294 -17.29 3.78 -2.48
CA SER A 294 -17.20 2.46 -3.10
C SER A 294 -18.05 1.45 -2.32
N ARG A 295 -17.86 1.29 -1.01
CA ARG A 295 -18.63 0.32 -0.18
C ARG A 295 -20.16 0.55 -0.23
N LEU A 296 -20.61 1.80 -0.30
CA LEU A 296 -22.05 2.13 -0.36
C LEU A 296 -22.68 1.95 -1.75
N CYS A 297 -21.89 2.04 -2.82
CA CYS A 297 -22.37 1.79 -4.18
C CYS A 297 -22.69 0.31 -4.38
N LYS A 298 -23.95 0.01 -4.75
CA LYS A 298 -24.44 -1.36 -4.99
C LYS A 298 -24.19 -1.88 -6.41
N SER A 299 -23.85 -0.99 -7.34
CA SER A 299 -23.61 -1.33 -8.75
C SER A 299 -22.23 -0.83 -9.18
N PRO A 300 -21.71 -1.33 -10.32
CA PRO A 300 -20.45 -0.86 -10.94
C PRO A 300 -20.34 0.66 -11.10
N GLY A 301 -21.45 1.40 -11.11
CA GLY A 301 -21.45 2.83 -11.34
C GLY A 301 -20.95 3.20 -12.74
N ARG A 302 -20.48 4.45 -12.91
CA ARG A 302 -20.08 5.00 -14.23
C ARG A 302 -18.66 4.65 -14.68
N PHE A 303 -17.80 4.23 -13.75
CA PHE A 303 -16.39 4.01 -14.03
C PHE A 303 -16.13 2.53 -14.32
N GLN A 304 -15.18 2.26 -15.23
CA GLN A 304 -14.77 0.90 -15.55
C GLN A 304 -14.14 0.19 -14.34
N PHE A 305 -14.21 -1.14 -14.33
CA PHE A 305 -13.68 -1.97 -13.23
C PHE A 305 -12.20 -1.68 -12.92
N SER A 306 -11.35 -1.55 -13.94
CA SER A 306 -9.94 -1.21 -13.81
C SER A 306 -9.72 0.11 -13.05
N ILE A 307 -10.47 1.17 -13.42
CA ILE A 307 -10.41 2.49 -12.77
C ILE A 307 -10.84 2.40 -11.31
N ARG A 308 -11.95 1.71 -11.02
CA ARG A 308 -12.47 1.56 -9.65
C ARG A 308 -11.50 0.79 -8.76
N THR A 309 -10.94 -0.30 -9.27
CA THR A 309 -9.97 -1.12 -8.53
C THR A 309 -8.62 -0.41 -8.37
N THR A 310 -8.15 0.38 -9.34
CA THR A 310 -6.95 1.24 -9.16
C THR A 310 -7.21 2.30 -8.08
N THR A 311 -8.35 2.97 -8.12
CA THR A 311 -8.74 3.97 -7.11
C THR A 311 -8.81 3.35 -5.72
N ALA A 312 -9.44 2.17 -5.60
CA ALA A 312 -9.49 1.43 -4.35
C ALA A 312 -8.09 1.01 -3.87
N ALA A 313 -7.21 0.57 -4.77
CA ALA A 313 -5.85 0.17 -4.46
C ALA A 313 -5.01 1.31 -3.89
N ARG A 314 -5.06 2.47 -4.53
CA ARG A 314 -4.39 3.70 -4.07
C ARG A 314 -4.90 4.12 -2.70
N ALA A 315 -6.21 4.11 -2.52
CA ALA A 315 -6.81 4.40 -1.23
C ALA A 315 -6.38 3.39 -0.15
N CYS A 316 -6.37 2.10 -0.44
CA CYS A 316 -5.89 1.09 0.52
C CYS A 316 -4.40 1.26 0.84
N TRP A 317 -3.57 1.50 -0.18
CA TRP A 317 -2.14 1.79 -0.02
C TRP A 317 -1.91 3.02 0.88
N GLN A 318 -2.61 4.13 0.62
CA GLN A 318 -2.55 5.31 1.48
C GLN A 318 -2.93 4.99 2.92
N GLY A 319 -3.84 4.03 3.13
CA GLY A 319 -4.20 3.52 4.46
C GLY A 319 -3.05 2.85 5.18
N LEU A 320 -2.47 1.84 4.53
CA LEU A 320 -1.33 1.08 5.03
C LEU A 320 -0.12 1.98 5.29
N ALA A 321 0.14 2.93 4.39
CA ALA A 321 1.20 3.92 4.51
C ALA A 321 0.98 4.92 5.66
N MET A 322 -0.28 5.17 6.04
CA MET A 322 -0.65 6.07 7.12
C MET A 322 -0.75 5.39 8.47
N LEU A 323 -0.51 4.08 8.58
CA LEU A 323 -0.40 3.43 9.88
C LEU A 323 0.79 3.98 10.67
N ARG A 324 0.64 4.11 11.98
CA ARG A 324 1.76 4.46 12.86
C ARG A 324 2.83 3.36 12.79
N ARG A 325 4.08 3.74 13.07
CA ARG A 325 5.21 2.80 13.05
C ARG A 325 5.15 1.77 14.18
N ASP A 326 4.48 2.10 15.28
CA ASP A 326 4.38 1.26 16.48
C ASP A 326 3.11 0.39 16.52
N VAL A 327 2.36 0.29 15.42
CA VAL A 327 1.22 -0.64 15.34
C VAL A 327 1.69 -2.07 15.50
N SER A 328 0.86 -2.96 16.04
CA SER A 328 1.19 -4.39 16.17
C SER A 328 1.08 -5.14 14.83
N THR A 329 1.67 -6.33 14.76
CA THR A 329 1.54 -7.20 13.57
C THR A 329 0.09 -7.59 13.31
N GLU A 330 -0.70 -7.86 14.36
CA GLU A 330 -2.13 -8.16 14.25
C GLU A 330 -2.90 -7.00 13.61
N THR A 331 -2.54 -5.76 13.95
CA THR A 331 -3.14 -4.56 13.36
C THR A 331 -2.82 -4.44 11.87
N LEU A 332 -1.57 -4.73 11.48
CA LEU A 332 -1.16 -4.74 10.07
C LEU A 332 -1.94 -5.80 9.27
N MET A 333 -2.06 -7.01 9.83
CA MET A 333 -2.81 -8.10 9.23
C MET A 333 -4.29 -7.76 9.09
N PHE A 334 -4.87 -7.07 10.08
CA PHE A 334 -6.25 -6.60 10.02
C PHE A 334 -6.46 -5.56 8.91
N GLU A 335 -5.60 -4.54 8.77
CA GLU A 335 -5.72 -3.53 7.69
C GLU A 335 -5.53 -4.17 6.30
N TRP A 336 -4.66 -5.18 6.19
CA TRP A 336 -4.55 -6.00 4.97
C TRP A 336 -5.84 -6.77 4.67
N SER A 337 -6.47 -7.37 5.67
CA SER A 337 -7.76 -8.04 5.50
C SER A 337 -8.85 -7.08 5.04
N GLU A 338 -8.95 -5.90 5.65
CA GLU A 338 -9.89 -4.85 5.24
C GLU A 338 -9.69 -4.40 3.79
N THR A 339 -8.43 -4.40 3.33
CA THR A 339 -8.08 -4.15 1.94
C THR A 339 -8.69 -5.21 1.02
N PHE A 340 -8.69 -6.50 1.39
CA PHE A 340 -9.29 -7.56 0.57
C PHE A 340 -10.80 -7.43 0.47
N SER A 341 -11.46 -7.11 1.58
CA SER A 341 -12.91 -6.92 1.59
C SER A 341 -13.34 -5.83 0.62
N VAL A 342 -12.54 -4.80 0.37
CA VAL A 342 -12.84 -3.77 -0.64
C VAL A 342 -12.80 -4.35 -2.06
N PHE A 343 -11.77 -5.12 -2.41
CA PHE A 343 -11.66 -5.72 -3.74
C PHE A 343 -12.69 -6.82 -3.97
N GLU A 344 -12.99 -7.63 -2.96
CA GLU A 344 -14.05 -8.62 -3.02
C GLU A 344 -15.39 -7.96 -3.36
N LEU A 345 -15.71 -6.84 -2.73
CA LEU A 345 -16.92 -6.05 -2.99
C LEU A 345 -16.94 -5.49 -4.42
N GLU A 346 -15.81 -5.01 -4.94
CA GLU A 346 -15.71 -4.52 -6.33
C GLU A 346 -15.86 -5.65 -7.35
N VAL A 347 -15.25 -6.82 -7.12
CA VAL A 347 -15.43 -8.02 -7.96
C VAL A 347 -16.89 -8.47 -7.91
N GLN A 348 -17.50 -8.51 -6.72
CA GLN A 348 -18.91 -8.87 -6.56
C GLN A 348 -19.84 -7.94 -7.36
N LYS A 349 -19.62 -6.62 -7.28
CA LYS A 349 -20.35 -5.64 -8.09
C LYS A 349 -20.15 -5.87 -9.58
N GLU A 350 -18.93 -6.17 -10.01
CA GLU A 350 -18.63 -6.32 -11.43
C GLU A 350 -19.21 -7.61 -12.03
N ARG A 351 -19.26 -8.69 -11.25
CA ARG A 351 -19.78 -10.00 -11.71
C ARG A 351 -21.30 -10.12 -11.57
N TRP A 352 -21.85 -9.60 -10.48
CA TRP A 352 -23.26 -9.82 -10.10
C TRP A 352 -24.06 -8.54 -9.91
N GLY A 353 -23.43 -7.37 -9.96
CA GLY A 353 -24.13 -6.11 -9.94
C GLY A 353 -24.96 -5.95 -11.20
N ARG A 354 -26.25 -5.64 -11.03
CA ARG A 354 -27.10 -5.26 -12.16
C ARG A 354 -26.55 -3.96 -12.75
N SER A 355 -26.09 -3.99 -13.99
CA SER A 355 -25.90 -2.78 -14.78
C SER A 355 -27.28 -2.13 -14.91
N LEU A 356 -27.46 -0.97 -14.26
CA LEU A 356 -28.65 -0.15 -14.44
C LEU A 356 -28.61 0.54 -15.80
#